data_AF-A0A3Q4M9J4-F1
#
_entry.id   AF-A0A3Q4M9J4-F1
#
_cell.length_a   1.000
_cell.length_b   1.000
_cell.length_c   1.000
_cell.angle_alpha   90.00
_cell.angle_beta   90.00
_cell.angle_gamma   90.00
#
_symmetry.space_group_name_H-M   'P 1'
#
loop_
_entity.id
_entity.type
_entity.pdbx_description
1 polymer ?
#
loop_
_entity_poly.entity_id
_entity_poly.type
_entity_poly.pdbx_seq_one_letter_code
_entity_poly.pdbx_strand_id
1 'polypeptide(L)'
;MRVSSSLRWQLSRAMRLALRWCWLCRTQRGGQGGGTKAGIGGRLSEVWRYSKLLLRSLYFNSLTNSDTLLDCAFEPVYWIVDNVTHWFGVVFVCLVVLLTSSVVVIVYLFVLPTIVSTYPAHWIVWHLCCGHWLLIMVVFHYYKATTTSPGHPPKDKSPFPSVSICKKCITPKPPRTHHCSICNVCVLKMDHHCPWLNNCVGHFNHRYFFSFCIYMTMGCIYCSISSRNLFLDAYN
;
A
#
# COMPACT_ATOMS: atom_id res chain seq x y z
N MET A 1 -12.14 13.99 20.60
CA MET A 1 -12.39 15.43 20.88
C MET A 1 -11.28 16.00 21.74
N ARG A 2 -10.43 16.87 21.19
CA ARG A 2 -9.97 18.14 21.81
C ARG A 2 -9.13 18.88 20.77
N VAL A 3 -9.80 19.65 19.91
CA VAL A 3 -9.14 20.68 19.09
C VAL A 3 -8.77 21.80 20.08
N SER A 4 -7.56 21.75 20.62
CA SER A 4 -6.94 22.92 21.24
C SER A 4 -5.90 23.45 20.26
N SER A 5 -6.38 24.09 19.19
CA SER A 5 -5.54 25.04 18.47
C SER A 5 -5.33 26.21 19.42
N SER A 6 -4.27 26.14 20.23
CA SER A 6 -4.00 27.15 21.25
C SER A 6 -4.07 28.54 20.64
N LEU A 7 -4.83 29.43 21.29
CA LEU A 7 -4.93 30.85 20.94
C LEU A 7 -3.53 31.47 20.74
N ARG A 8 -2.53 30.93 21.45
CA ARG A 8 -1.11 31.24 21.33
C ARG A 8 -0.51 30.98 19.94
N TRP A 9 -0.91 29.90 19.26
CA TRP A 9 -0.47 29.57 17.90
C TRP A 9 -1.10 30.50 16.86
N GLN A 10 -2.39 30.83 17.02
CA GLN A 10 -3.11 31.80 16.18
C GLN A 10 -2.50 33.20 16.34
N LEU A 11 -2.28 33.64 17.58
CA LEU A 11 -1.69 34.95 17.91
C LEU A 11 -0.24 35.09 17.43
N SER A 12 0.59 34.06 17.60
CA SER A 12 1.99 34.11 17.14
C SER A 12 2.10 34.07 15.60
N ARG A 13 1.14 33.45 14.91
CA ARG A 13 1.04 33.50 13.44
C ARG A 13 0.57 34.88 12.97
N ALA A 14 -0.42 35.48 13.62
CA ALA A 14 -0.87 36.85 13.34
C ALA A 14 0.25 37.89 13.59
N MET A 15 0.99 37.75 14.69
CA MET A 15 2.09 38.65 15.03
C MET A 15 3.27 38.53 14.06
N ARG A 16 3.61 37.33 13.59
CA ARG A 16 4.63 37.13 12.54
C ARG A 16 4.20 37.72 11.20
N LEU A 17 2.91 37.64 10.85
CA LEU A 17 2.38 38.26 9.63
C LEU A 17 2.37 39.79 9.74
N ALA A 18 2.00 40.35 10.89
CA ALA A 18 2.06 41.78 11.16
C ALA A 18 3.50 42.32 11.12
N LEU A 19 4.47 41.60 11.70
CA LEU A 19 5.88 41.97 11.64
C LEU A 19 6.44 41.88 10.21
N ARG A 20 6.06 40.87 9.41
CA ARG A 20 6.41 40.79 7.98
C ARG A 20 5.81 41.94 7.18
N TRP A 21 4.56 42.34 7.48
CA TRP A 21 3.90 43.49 6.89
C TRP A 21 4.64 44.80 7.23
N CYS A 22 4.98 45.02 8.50
CA CYS A 22 5.77 46.16 8.93
C CYS A 22 7.17 46.20 8.30
N TRP A 23 7.82 45.05 8.13
CA TRP A 23 9.13 44.97 7.49
C TRP A 23 9.06 45.30 6.00
N LEU A 24 8.06 44.79 5.27
CA LEU A 24 7.80 45.12 3.86
C LEU A 24 7.47 46.61 3.66
N CYS A 25 6.72 47.23 4.57
CA CYS A 25 6.48 48.67 4.56
C CYS A 25 7.75 49.48 4.86
N ARG A 26 8.72 48.93 5.60
CA ARG A 26 9.99 49.59 5.96
C ARG A 26 11.04 49.50 4.85
N THR A 27 11.15 48.36 4.15
CA THR A 27 12.07 48.19 3.02
C THR A 27 11.68 49.05 1.81
N GLN A 28 10.42 49.50 1.70
CA GLN A 28 10.01 50.49 0.69
C GLN A 28 10.49 51.94 0.96
N ARG A 29 11.07 52.26 2.12
CA ARG A 29 11.62 53.60 2.43
C ARG A 29 13.14 53.73 2.24
N GLY A 30 13.87 52.66 1.92
CA GLY A 30 15.33 52.61 2.06
C GLY A 30 16.16 52.28 0.81
N GLY A 31 15.63 52.35 -0.41
CA GLY A 31 16.38 52.02 -1.63
C GLY A 31 16.21 53.02 -2.76
N GLN A 32 17.14 53.98 -2.86
CA GLN A 32 17.40 54.76 -4.09
C GLN A 32 18.27 53.91 -5.03
N GLY A 33 17.85 53.78 -6.29
CA GLY A 33 18.71 53.32 -7.38
C GLY A 33 17.99 52.49 -8.46
N GLY A 34 17.57 53.15 -9.54
CA GLY A 34 17.39 52.51 -10.86
C GLY A 34 15.98 52.05 -11.26
N GLY A 35 15.30 52.89 -12.04
CA GLY A 35 14.54 52.45 -13.23
C GLY A 35 13.31 51.55 -13.08
N THR A 36 12.18 52.09 -12.61
CA THR A 36 10.84 52.05 -13.26
C THR A 36 9.81 52.62 -12.28
N LYS A 37 8.98 53.56 -12.74
CA LYS A 37 7.90 54.14 -11.93
C LYS A 37 6.85 53.07 -11.64
N ALA A 38 6.96 52.35 -10.53
CA ALA A 38 5.84 51.60 -9.97
C ALA A 38 4.82 52.64 -9.45
N GLY A 39 3.93 53.10 -10.34
CA GLY A 39 2.88 54.05 -10.01
C GLY A 39 1.95 53.53 -8.91
N ILE A 40 1.09 54.40 -8.37
CA ILE A 40 0.08 54.07 -7.34
C ILE A 40 -0.72 52.79 -7.71
N GLY A 41 -0.95 52.55 -9.00
CA GLY A 41 -1.58 51.32 -9.51
C GLY A 41 -0.81 50.02 -9.22
N GLY A 42 0.53 50.05 -9.20
CA GLY A 42 1.36 48.89 -8.85
C GLY A 42 1.24 48.51 -7.37
N ARG A 43 1.24 49.51 -6.47
CA ARG A 43 1.07 49.30 -5.03
C ARG A 43 -0.34 48.82 -4.68
N LEU A 44 -1.38 49.36 -5.34
CA LEU A 44 -2.76 48.90 -5.18
C LEU A 44 -2.96 47.47 -5.70
N SER A 45 -2.34 47.12 -6.84
CA SER A 45 -2.36 45.76 -7.40
C SER A 45 -1.72 44.74 -6.46
N GLU A 46 -0.62 45.12 -5.79
CA GLU A 46 0.06 44.27 -4.82
C GLU A 46 -0.78 44.04 -3.54
N VAL A 47 -1.38 45.11 -3.01
CA VAL A 47 -2.31 45.01 -1.86
C VAL A 47 -3.53 44.16 -2.22
N TRP A 48 -4.09 44.32 -3.42
CA TRP A 48 -5.21 43.50 -3.89
C TRP A 48 -4.83 42.02 -3.99
N ARG A 49 -3.65 41.69 -4.56
CA ARG A 49 -3.14 40.31 -4.61
C ARG A 49 -2.98 39.72 -3.21
N TYR A 50 -2.43 40.48 -2.27
CA TYR A 50 -2.22 40.01 -0.90
C TYR A 50 -3.54 39.83 -0.14
N SER A 51 -4.47 40.77 -0.25
CA SER A 51 -5.82 40.68 0.33
C SER A 51 -6.61 39.51 -0.26
N LYS A 52 -6.52 39.27 -1.57
CA LYS A 52 -7.13 38.10 -2.22
C LYS A 52 -6.52 36.77 -1.73
N LEU A 53 -5.20 36.73 -1.50
CA LEU A 53 -4.52 35.57 -0.90
C LEU A 53 -4.95 35.34 0.55
N LEU A 54 -5.06 36.40 1.36
CA LEU A 54 -5.53 36.33 2.75
C LEU A 54 -6.98 35.87 2.82
N LEU A 55 -7.87 36.44 2.00
CA LEU A 55 -9.27 36.00 1.88
C LEU A 55 -9.33 34.52 1.47
N ARG A 56 -8.60 34.13 0.41
CA ARG A 56 -8.52 32.71 0.01
C ARG A 56 -7.98 31.82 1.12
N SER A 57 -7.00 32.26 1.92
CA SER A 57 -6.45 31.48 3.03
C SER A 57 -7.37 31.43 4.25
N LEU A 58 -8.19 32.46 4.49
CA LEU A 58 -9.15 32.51 5.59
C LEU A 58 -10.37 31.62 5.30
N TYR A 59 -10.80 31.58 4.04
CA TYR A 59 -11.87 30.71 3.55
C TYR A 59 -11.37 29.36 3.02
N PHE A 60 -10.06 29.10 3.04
CA PHE A 60 -9.50 27.80 2.69
C PHE A 60 -9.90 26.78 3.76
N ASN A 61 -10.98 26.06 3.51
CA ASN A 61 -11.41 24.95 4.34
C ASN A 61 -11.06 23.65 3.62
N SER A 62 -10.08 22.90 4.14
CA SER A 62 -9.76 21.57 3.63
C SER A 62 -10.94 20.59 3.76
N LEU A 63 -11.93 20.89 4.61
CA LEU A 63 -13.15 20.10 4.78
C LEU A 63 -14.24 20.43 3.74
N THR A 64 -14.10 21.52 2.99
CA THR A 64 -15.05 21.94 1.94
C THR A 64 -14.40 21.92 0.55
N ASN A 65 -13.33 21.15 0.39
CA ASN A 65 -12.74 20.90 -0.92
C ASN A 65 -13.63 19.93 -1.70
N SER A 66 -13.72 20.11 -3.02
CA SER A 66 -14.45 19.20 -3.92
C SER A 66 -13.98 17.76 -3.75
N ASP A 67 -12.69 17.53 -3.53
CA ASP A 67 -12.13 16.20 -3.29
C ASP A 67 -12.76 15.52 -2.07
N THR A 68 -12.97 16.26 -0.98
CA THR A 68 -13.58 15.73 0.24
C THR A 68 -15.07 15.44 0.04
N LEU A 69 -15.77 16.27 -0.74
CA LEU A 69 -17.17 16.00 -1.08
C LEU A 69 -17.32 14.75 -1.93
N LEU A 70 -16.43 14.55 -2.91
CA LEU A 70 -16.39 13.33 -3.71
C LEU A 70 -16.07 12.12 -2.85
N ASP A 71 -15.05 12.19 -1.98
CA ASP A 71 -14.72 11.09 -1.05
C ASP A 71 -15.94 10.67 -0.20
N CYS A 72 -16.70 11.64 0.33
CA CYS A 72 -17.92 11.36 1.09
C CYS A 72 -19.03 10.74 0.22
N ALA A 73 -19.21 11.23 -1.01
CA ALA A 73 -20.23 10.71 -1.92
C ALA A 73 -19.93 9.27 -2.37
N PHE A 74 -18.66 8.92 -2.55
CA PHE A 74 -18.21 7.58 -2.93
C PHE A 74 -18.00 6.63 -1.76
N GLU A 75 -18.11 7.10 -0.50
CA GLU A 75 -17.92 6.27 0.69
C GLU A 75 -18.77 4.99 0.71
N PRO A 76 -20.07 4.99 0.33
CA PRO A 76 -20.86 3.78 0.22
C PRO A 76 -20.33 2.80 -0.83
N VAL A 77 -19.83 3.33 -1.96
CA VAL A 77 -19.24 2.51 -3.04
C VAL A 77 -17.95 1.86 -2.56
N TYR A 78 -17.08 2.63 -1.90
CA TYR A 78 -15.86 2.08 -1.32
C TYR A 78 -16.16 0.99 -0.30
N TRP A 79 -17.17 1.18 0.56
CA TRP A 79 -17.59 0.16 1.51
C TRP A 79 -18.06 -1.13 0.83
N ILE A 80 -18.87 -1.02 -0.23
CA ILE A 80 -19.32 -2.18 -1.02
C ILE A 80 -18.11 -2.91 -1.60
N VAL A 81 -17.19 -2.17 -2.25
CA VAL A 81 -15.98 -2.76 -2.87
C VAL A 81 -15.10 -3.44 -1.83
N ASP A 82 -14.86 -2.79 -0.68
CA ASP A 82 -14.06 -3.33 0.41
C ASP A 82 -14.68 -4.62 0.97
N ASN A 83 -15.99 -4.62 1.23
CA ASN A 83 -16.71 -5.78 1.76
C ASN A 83 -16.74 -6.95 0.77
N VAL A 84 -16.96 -6.67 -0.52
CA VAL A 84 -16.93 -7.66 -1.59
C VAL A 84 -15.51 -8.25 -1.73
N THR A 85 -14.48 -7.41 -1.70
CA THR A 85 -13.07 -7.85 -1.79
C THR A 85 -12.70 -8.74 -0.61
N HIS A 86 -13.18 -8.44 0.60
CA HIS A 86 -12.97 -9.28 1.78
C HIS A 86 -13.58 -10.68 1.62
N TRP A 87 -14.82 -10.77 1.11
CA TRP A 87 -15.45 -12.06 0.82
C TRP A 87 -14.72 -12.86 -0.26
N PHE A 88 -14.31 -12.18 -1.34
CA PHE A 88 -13.50 -12.80 -2.38
C PHE A 88 -12.17 -13.32 -1.84
N GLY A 89 -11.58 -12.69 -0.82
CA GLY A 89 -10.36 -13.18 -0.18
C GLY A 89 -10.48 -14.62 0.32
N VAL A 90 -11.59 -14.96 1.00
CA VAL A 90 -11.84 -16.33 1.46
C VAL A 90 -11.97 -17.30 0.29
N VAL A 91 -12.71 -16.91 -0.74
CA VAL A 91 -12.90 -17.73 -1.95
C VAL A 91 -11.57 -18.00 -2.64
N PHE A 92 -10.70 -16.99 -2.78
CA PHE A 92 -9.40 -17.15 -3.41
C PHE A 92 -8.45 -18.03 -2.58
N VAL A 93 -8.45 -17.92 -1.25
CA VAL A 93 -7.67 -18.82 -0.40
C VAL A 93 -8.15 -20.27 -0.55
N CYS A 94 -9.46 -20.50 -0.51
CA CYS A 94 -10.03 -21.83 -0.76
C CYS A 94 -9.64 -22.36 -2.15
N LEU A 95 -9.68 -21.51 -3.17
CA LEU A 95 -9.28 -21.86 -4.53
C LEU A 95 -7.79 -22.26 -4.60
N VAL A 96 -6.88 -21.52 -3.96
CA VAL A 96 -5.45 -21.86 -3.93
C VAL A 96 -5.22 -23.21 -3.24
N VAL A 97 -5.91 -23.46 -2.13
CA VAL A 97 -5.81 -24.75 -1.41
C VAL A 97 -6.34 -25.89 -2.28
N LEU A 98 -7.48 -25.71 -2.94
CA LEU A 98 -8.07 -26.71 -3.83
C LEU A 98 -7.17 -26.99 -5.04
N LEU A 99 -6.65 -25.96 -5.70
CA LEU A 99 -5.72 -26.10 -6.84
C LEU A 99 -4.41 -26.79 -6.42
N THR A 100 -3.86 -26.43 -5.27
CA THR A 100 -2.63 -27.08 -4.77
C THR A 100 -2.89 -28.55 -4.43
N SER A 101 -4.03 -28.83 -3.81
CA SER A 101 -4.43 -30.20 -3.46
C SER A 101 -4.70 -31.04 -4.71
N SER A 102 -5.35 -30.50 -5.74
CA SER A 102 -5.61 -31.22 -6.98
C SER A 102 -4.31 -31.55 -7.72
N VAL A 103 -3.34 -30.64 -7.75
CA VAL A 103 -2.00 -30.91 -8.31
C VAL A 103 -1.33 -32.07 -7.58
N VAL A 104 -1.36 -32.08 -6.25
CA VAL A 104 -0.84 -33.21 -5.46
C VAL A 104 -1.56 -34.50 -5.82
N VAL A 105 -2.89 -34.51 -5.80
CA VAL A 105 -3.68 -35.71 -6.15
C VAL A 105 -3.34 -36.23 -7.54
N ILE A 106 -3.27 -35.34 -8.54
CA ILE A 106 -2.94 -35.73 -9.93
C ILE A 106 -1.52 -36.32 -10.01
N VAL A 107 -0.56 -35.69 -9.34
CA VAL A 107 0.84 -36.14 -9.36
C VAL A 107 0.98 -37.53 -8.76
N TYR A 108 0.37 -37.81 -7.62
CA TYR A 108 0.54 -39.11 -6.94
C TYR A 108 -0.33 -40.22 -7.51
N LEU A 109 -1.56 -39.93 -7.95
CA LEU A 109 -2.48 -40.96 -8.46
C LEU A 109 -2.23 -41.32 -9.93
N PHE A 110 -1.81 -40.37 -10.76
CA PHE A 110 -1.70 -40.59 -12.20
C PHE A 110 -0.27 -40.42 -12.72
N VAL A 111 0.43 -39.36 -12.33
CA VAL A 111 1.75 -39.06 -12.91
C VAL A 111 2.82 -40.01 -12.37
N LEU A 112 2.88 -40.23 -11.06
CA LEU A 112 3.90 -41.06 -10.43
C LEU A 112 3.86 -42.52 -10.92
N PRO A 113 2.71 -43.20 -11.01
CA PRO A 113 2.64 -44.55 -11.59
C PRO A 113 3.18 -44.61 -13.02
N THR A 114 2.82 -43.62 -13.86
CA THR A 114 3.31 -43.52 -15.25
C THR A 114 4.81 -43.27 -15.31
N ILE A 115 5.36 -42.42 -14.43
CA ILE A 115 6.81 -42.17 -14.39
C ILE A 115 7.54 -43.46 -13.96
N VAL A 116 7.01 -44.19 -12.98
CA VAL A 116 7.60 -45.44 -12.48
C VAL A 116 7.63 -46.54 -13.54
N SER A 117 6.61 -46.62 -14.40
CA SER A 117 6.57 -47.63 -15.47
C SER A 117 7.43 -47.29 -16.68
N THR A 118 7.65 -46.00 -16.96
CA THR A 118 8.19 -45.54 -18.24
C THR A 118 9.63 -45.04 -18.15
N TYR A 119 10.03 -44.45 -17.02
CA TYR A 119 11.31 -43.76 -16.86
C TYR A 119 12.27 -44.52 -15.92
N PRO A 120 13.59 -44.35 -16.11
CA PRO A 120 14.58 -45.02 -15.26
C PRO A 120 14.59 -44.45 -13.84
N ALA A 121 15.09 -45.25 -12.88
CA ALA A 121 15.02 -44.96 -11.46
C ALA A 121 15.59 -43.59 -11.03
N HIS A 122 16.64 -43.10 -11.68
CA HIS A 122 17.23 -41.79 -11.35
C HIS A 122 16.27 -40.62 -11.64
N TRP A 123 15.46 -40.71 -12.71
CA TRP A 123 14.44 -39.70 -13.01
C TRP A 123 13.32 -39.74 -11.97
N ILE A 124 12.90 -40.93 -11.53
CA ILE A 124 11.92 -41.09 -10.44
C ILE A 124 12.41 -40.40 -9.16
N VAL A 125 13.65 -40.69 -8.75
CA VAL A 125 14.26 -40.09 -7.55
C VAL A 125 14.35 -38.57 -7.68
N TRP A 126 14.74 -38.06 -8.84
CA TRP A 126 14.75 -36.62 -9.11
C TRP A 126 13.36 -35.99 -8.93
N HIS A 127 12.31 -36.61 -9.48
CA HIS A 127 10.94 -36.10 -9.36
C HIS A 127 10.44 -36.10 -7.92
N LEU A 128 10.72 -37.16 -7.18
CA LEU A 128 10.38 -37.24 -5.76
C LEU A 128 11.12 -36.15 -4.97
N CYS A 129 12.45 -36.09 -5.05
CA CYS A 129 13.22 -35.13 -4.26
C CYS A 129 12.94 -33.67 -4.64
N CYS A 130 13.08 -33.32 -5.92
CA CYS A 130 12.95 -31.93 -6.39
C CYS A 130 11.49 -31.45 -6.35
N GLY A 131 10.56 -32.30 -6.80
CA GLY A 131 9.14 -31.98 -6.79
C GLY A 131 8.58 -31.79 -5.38
N HIS A 132 8.93 -32.66 -4.44
CA HIS A 132 8.48 -32.52 -3.04
C HIS A 132 9.13 -31.30 -2.37
N TRP A 133 10.41 -31.03 -2.63
CA TRP A 133 11.07 -29.84 -2.10
C TRP A 133 10.38 -28.56 -2.54
N LEU A 134 10.06 -28.44 -3.84
CA LEU A 134 9.33 -27.29 -4.37
C LEU A 134 7.93 -27.18 -3.76
N LEU A 135 7.20 -28.30 -3.65
CA LEU A 135 5.88 -28.33 -3.03
C LEU A 135 5.93 -27.86 -1.57
N ILE A 136 6.88 -28.36 -0.78
CA ILE A 136 7.08 -27.95 0.62
C ILE A 136 7.38 -26.46 0.70
N MET A 137 8.24 -25.94 -0.19
CA MET A 137 8.56 -24.52 -0.21
C MET A 137 7.37 -23.64 -0.58
N VAL A 138 6.57 -24.05 -1.56
CA VAL A 138 5.32 -23.36 -1.93
C VAL A 138 4.36 -23.32 -0.75
N VAL A 139 4.06 -24.47 -0.15
CA VAL A 139 3.09 -24.59 0.95
C VAL A 139 3.56 -23.81 2.17
N PHE A 140 4.83 -23.94 2.54
CA PHE A 140 5.40 -23.23 3.69
C PHE A 140 5.31 -21.71 3.51
N HIS A 141 5.77 -21.19 2.38
CA HIS A 141 5.77 -19.74 2.15
C HIS A 141 4.35 -19.18 1.99
N TYR A 142 3.45 -19.93 1.36
CA TYR A 142 2.03 -19.55 1.30
C TYR A 142 1.41 -19.49 2.70
N TYR A 143 1.58 -20.55 3.50
CA TYR A 143 1.10 -20.59 4.90
C TYR A 143 1.67 -19.44 5.73
N LYS A 144 2.96 -19.15 5.60
CA LYS A 144 3.59 -18.02 6.31
C LYS A 144 3.07 -16.68 5.80
N ALA A 145 2.81 -16.52 4.51
CA ALA A 145 2.27 -15.28 3.94
C ALA A 145 0.84 -15.00 4.42
N THR A 146 -0.01 -16.03 4.51
CA THR A 146 -1.41 -15.91 4.96
C THR A 146 -1.52 -15.69 6.48
N THR A 147 -0.75 -16.43 7.29
CA THR A 147 -0.90 -16.41 8.76
C THR A 147 -0.03 -15.38 9.48
N THR A 148 1.08 -14.95 8.88
CA THR A 148 1.94 -13.95 9.52
C THR A 148 1.28 -12.58 9.43
N SER A 149 1.14 -11.92 10.58
CA SER A 149 0.66 -10.54 10.64
C SER A 149 1.52 -9.64 9.74
N PRO A 150 0.93 -8.71 8.97
CA PRO A 150 1.70 -7.81 8.09
C PRO A 150 2.54 -6.80 8.87
N GLY A 151 2.26 -6.61 10.17
CA GLY A 151 2.91 -5.65 11.05
C GLY A 151 2.09 -4.36 11.16
N HIS A 152 1.82 -3.93 12.39
CA HIS A 152 1.00 -2.77 12.71
C HIS A 152 1.83 -1.74 13.50
N PRO A 153 1.57 -0.44 13.35
CA PRO A 153 2.26 0.57 14.14
C PRO A 153 1.96 0.39 15.64
N PRO A 154 2.95 0.65 16.52
CA PRO A 154 2.74 0.60 17.96
C PRO A 154 1.69 1.63 18.38
N LYS A 155 0.86 1.28 19.38
CA LYS A 155 -0.18 2.17 19.91
C LYS A 155 0.40 3.31 20.76
N ASP A 156 1.56 3.07 21.37
CA ASP A 156 2.27 4.06 22.17
C ASP A 156 3.03 5.05 21.30
N LYS A 157 3.49 6.16 21.91
CA LYS A 157 4.32 7.16 21.21
C LYS A 157 5.55 6.48 20.63
N SER A 158 5.57 6.27 19.32
CA SER A 158 6.76 5.76 18.66
C SER A 158 7.88 6.78 18.82
N PRO A 159 9.11 6.36 19.17
CA PRO A 159 10.25 7.27 19.19
C PRO A 159 10.59 7.80 17.79
N PHE A 160 10.04 7.17 16.74
CA PHE A 160 10.23 7.55 15.36
C PHE A 160 9.37 8.75 14.96
N PRO A 161 9.88 9.66 14.11
CA PRO A 161 9.13 10.79 13.61
C PRO A 161 7.94 10.31 12.76
N SER A 162 6.73 10.73 13.15
CA SER A 162 5.52 10.47 12.36
C SER A 162 5.47 11.41 11.14
N VAL A 163 5.17 10.88 9.96
CA VAL A 163 5.08 11.68 8.72
C VAL A 163 3.69 12.30 8.53
N SER A 164 2.65 11.67 9.06
CA SER A 164 1.25 12.14 9.00
C SER A 164 0.40 11.42 10.04
N ILE A 165 -0.87 11.80 10.18
CA ILE A 165 -1.85 11.11 11.02
C ILE A 165 -2.83 10.35 10.13
N CYS A 166 -3.16 9.11 10.50
CA CYS A 166 -4.24 8.38 9.84
C CYS A 166 -5.60 8.96 10.21
N LYS A 167 -6.37 9.42 9.22
CA LYS A 167 -7.72 9.95 9.43
C LYS A 167 -8.71 8.91 9.95
N LYS A 168 -8.54 7.62 9.58
CA LYS A 168 -9.41 6.51 9.99
C LYS A 168 -9.02 5.94 11.37
N CYS A 169 -7.74 5.62 11.59
CA CYS A 169 -7.27 5.05 12.86
C CYS A 169 -6.92 6.09 13.93
N ILE A 170 -6.90 7.39 13.61
CA ILE A 170 -6.51 8.49 14.52
C ILE A 170 -5.17 8.23 15.21
N THR A 171 -4.23 7.62 14.49
CA THR A 171 -2.91 7.21 15.00
C THR A 171 -1.81 7.87 14.16
N PRO A 172 -0.69 8.32 14.74
CA PRO A 172 0.46 8.79 13.98
C PRO A 172 0.97 7.67 13.07
N LYS A 173 1.19 7.97 11.79
CA LYS A 173 1.75 7.03 10.81
C LYS A 173 3.28 7.12 10.84
N PRO A 174 3.98 6.03 11.21
CA PRO A 174 5.40 5.92 10.94
C PRO A 174 5.67 6.03 9.42
N PRO A 175 6.92 6.30 9.02
CA PRO A 175 7.30 6.31 7.62
C PRO A 175 6.87 5.03 6.89
N ARG A 176 6.40 5.16 5.64
CA ARG A 176 5.93 4.05 4.79
C ARG A 176 4.73 3.25 5.33
N THR A 177 3.99 3.78 6.30
CA THR A 177 2.78 3.15 6.82
C THR A 177 1.56 3.64 6.05
N HIS A 178 0.73 2.72 5.57
CA HIS A 178 -0.53 3.05 4.90
C HIS A 178 -1.70 2.39 5.61
N HIS A 179 -2.89 2.95 5.43
CA HIS A 179 -4.12 2.38 5.98
C HIS A 179 -4.75 1.49 4.92
N CYS A 180 -5.00 0.23 5.25
CA CYS A 180 -5.79 -0.65 4.43
C CYS A 180 -7.26 -0.50 4.83
N SER A 181 -8.12 -0.06 3.88
CA SER A 181 -9.55 0.05 4.11
C SER A 181 -10.22 -1.32 4.30
N ILE A 182 -9.77 -2.33 3.56
CA ILE A 182 -10.28 -3.70 3.63
C ILE A 182 -10.02 -4.32 5.01
N CYS A 183 -8.79 -4.22 5.53
CA CYS A 183 -8.44 -4.72 6.87
C CYS A 183 -8.78 -3.73 7.99
N ASN A 184 -9.23 -2.52 7.67
CA ASN A 184 -9.49 -1.41 8.61
C ASN A 184 -8.36 -1.13 9.61
N VAL A 185 -7.11 -1.27 9.19
CA VAL A 185 -5.93 -1.11 10.05
C VAL A 185 -4.77 -0.46 9.31
N CYS A 186 -3.91 0.25 10.04
CA CYS A 186 -2.64 0.74 9.49
C CYS A 186 -1.61 -0.39 9.46
N VAL A 187 -0.97 -0.57 8.30
CA VAL A 187 0.03 -1.60 8.06
C VAL A 187 1.40 -0.96 7.83
N LEU A 188 2.41 -1.45 8.56
CA LEU A 188 3.79 -1.02 8.45
C LEU A 188 4.38 -1.46 7.11
N LYS A 189 5.06 -0.54 6.40
CA LYS A 189 5.65 -0.81 5.07
C LYS A 189 4.64 -1.54 4.16
N MET A 190 3.40 -1.09 4.19
CA MET A 190 2.31 -1.70 3.41
C MET A 190 2.68 -1.66 1.94
N ASP A 191 2.60 -2.82 1.29
CA ASP A 191 2.72 -2.94 -0.15
C ASP A 191 1.32 -2.93 -0.76
N HIS A 192 0.52 -3.96 -0.49
CA HIS A 192 -0.87 -4.05 -0.93
C HIS A 192 -1.72 -4.96 -0.03
N HIS A 193 -3.03 -4.95 -0.21
CA HIS A 193 -3.91 -5.99 0.30
C HIS A 193 -4.04 -7.08 -0.77
N CYS A 194 -3.77 -8.34 -0.43
CA CYS A 194 -3.77 -9.44 -1.38
C CYS A 194 -4.97 -10.35 -1.12
N PRO A 195 -6.00 -10.37 -1.99
CA PRO A 195 -7.12 -11.30 -1.85
C PRO A 195 -6.69 -12.76 -1.86
N TRP A 196 -5.64 -13.12 -2.62
CA TRP A 196 -5.09 -14.49 -2.68
C TRP A 196 -4.51 -15.00 -1.37
N LEU A 197 -4.14 -14.09 -0.46
CA LEU A 197 -3.68 -14.43 0.88
C LEU A 197 -4.76 -14.21 1.95
N ASN A 198 -5.87 -13.56 1.58
CA ASN A 198 -6.82 -12.94 2.51
C ASN A 198 -6.11 -12.14 3.63
N ASN A 199 -5.03 -11.44 3.27
CA ASN A 199 -4.16 -10.73 4.21
C ASN A 199 -3.45 -9.57 3.49
N CYS A 200 -3.06 -8.55 4.24
CA CYS A 200 -2.16 -7.52 3.74
C CYS A 200 -0.74 -8.06 3.59
N VAL A 201 -0.01 -7.54 2.60
CA VAL A 201 1.43 -7.70 2.49
C VAL A 201 2.09 -6.45 3.06
N GLY A 202 2.84 -6.62 4.14
CA GLY A 202 3.49 -5.56 4.89
C GLY A 202 4.87 -5.98 5.40
N HIS A 203 5.42 -5.19 6.32
CA HIS A 203 6.80 -5.32 6.78
C HIS A 203 7.21 -6.75 7.19
N PHE A 204 6.36 -7.46 7.93
CA PHE A 204 6.73 -8.74 8.54
C PHE A 204 6.50 -9.96 7.64
N ASN A 205 5.58 -9.88 6.68
CA ASN A 205 5.24 -11.01 5.81
C ASN A 205 5.67 -10.82 4.34
N HIS A 206 6.17 -9.64 3.95
CA HIS A 206 6.64 -9.36 2.58
C HIS A 206 7.66 -10.39 2.07
N ARG A 207 8.58 -10.85 2.92
CA ARG A 207 9.55 -11.89 2.53
C ARG A 207 8.88 -13.21 2.15
N TYR A 208 7.84 -13.60 2.88
CA TYR A 208 7.14 -14.86 2.64
C TYR A 208 6.30 -14.78 1.37
N PHE A 209 5.62 -13.66 1.15
CA PHE A 209 4.90 -13.40 -0.10
C PHE A 209 5.82 -13.46 -1.32
N PHE A 210 6.96 -12.77 -1.27
CA PHE A 210 7.92 -12.76 -2.37
C PHE A 210 8.50 -14.16 -2.65
N SER A 211 8.92 -14.87 -1.60
CA SER A 211 9.40 -16.26 -1.74
C SER A 211 8.31 -17.19 -2.27
N PHE A 212 7.06 -17.05 -1.84
CA PHE A 212 5.94 -17.80 -2.39
C PHE A 212 5.81 -17.59 -3.91
N CYS A 213 5.85 -16.34 -4.40
CA CYS A 213 5.80 -16.05 -5.83
C CYS A 213 6.96 -16.70 -6.61
N ILE A 214 8.18 -16.67 -6.06
CA ILE A 214 9.35 -17.31 -6.66
C ILE A 214 9.15 -18.81 -6.76
N TYR A 215 8.84 -19.49 -5.64
CA TYR A 215 8.72 -20.94 -5.62
C TYR A 215 7.52 -21.44 -6.43
N MET A 216 6.41 -20.69 -6.48
CA MET A 216 5.30 -20.97 -7.40
C MET A 216 5.74 -20.90 -8.85
N THR A 217 6.48 -19.85 -9.23
CA THR A 217 6.99 -19.68 -10.60
C THR A 217 7.95 -20.82 -10.96
N MET A 218 8.87 -21.16 -10.07
CA MET A 218 9.78 -22.30 -10.25
C MET A 218 9.02 -23.62 -10.36
N GLY A 219 7.97 -23.82 -9.55
CA GLY A 219 7.09 -24.99 -9.62
C GLY A 219 6.38 -25.10 -10.97
N CYS A 220 5.84 -24.01 -11.49
CA CYS A 220 5.22 -23.99 -12.82
C CYS A 220 6.23 -24.34 -13.92
N ILE A 221 7.43 -23.73 -13.89
CA ILE A 221 8.51 -24.03 -14.86
C ILE A 221 8.90 -25.51 -14.77
N TYR A 222 9.08 -26.03 -13.56
CA TYR A 222 9.42 -27.42 -13.31
C TYR A 222 8.37 -28.37 -13.89
N CYS A 223 7.08 -28.13 -13.60
CA CYS A 223 5.98 -28.90 -14.16
C CYS A 223 6.02 -28.87 -15.70
N SER A 224 6.10 -27.68 -16.33
CA SER A 224 6.12 -27.55 -17.79
C SER A 224 7.29 -28.27 -18.46
N ILE A 225 8.49 -28.22 -17.86
CA ILE A 225 9.67 -28.91 -18.41
C ILE A 225 9.54 -30.43 -18.21
N SER A 226 9.16 -30.87 -17.01
CA SER A 226 9.03 -32.30 -16.68
C SER A 226 7.97 -33.02 -17.50
N SER A 227 6.84 -32.36 -17.79
CA SER A 227 5.75 -32.94 -18.56
C SER A 227 5.94 -32.80 -20.08
N ARG A 228 7.01 -32.13 -20.55
CA ARG A 228 7.20 -31.81 -21.97
C ARG A 228 7.20 -33.05 -22.86
N ASN A 229 7.97 -34.08 -22.51
CA ASN A 229 8.09 -35.28 -23.35
C ASN A 229 6.77 -36.04 -23.38
N LEU A 230 6.15 -36.26 -22.22
CA LEU A 230 4.83 -36.88 -22.11
C LEU A 230 3.76 -36.12 -22.92
N PHE A 231 3.83 -34.79 -22.94
CA PHE A 231 2.95 -33.97 -23.76
C PHE A 231 3.21 -34.20 -25.25
N LEU A 232 4.47 -34.17 -25.70
CA LEU A 232 4.79 -34.42 -27.11
C LEU A 232 4.37 -35.83 -27.55
N ASP A 233 4.58 -36.84 -26.72
CA ASP A 233 4.21 -38.23 -26.99
C ASP A 233 2.68 -38.43 -27.09
N ALA A 234 1.89 -37.58 -26.44
CA ALA A 234 0.42 -37.65 -26.49
C ALA A 234 -0.18 -37.05 -27.78
N TYR A 235 0.58 -36.22 -28.50
CA TYR A 235 0.11 -35.49 -29.69
C TYR A 235 0.88 -35.83 -30.98
N ASN A 236 1.84 -36.75 -30.91
CA ASN A 236 2.50 -37.35 -32.06
C ASN A 236 1.91 -38.74 -32.34
#